data_AF-A0A0D3FHQ6-F1
#
_entry.id   AF-A0A0D3FHQ6-F1
#
_cell.length_a   1.000
_cell.length_b   1.000
_cell.length_c   1.000
_cell.angle_alpha   90.00
_cell.angle_beta   90.00
_cell.angle_gamma   90.00
#
_symmetry.space_group_name_H-M   'P 1'
#
loop_
_entity.id
_entity.type
_entity.pdbx_description
1 polymer ?
#
loop_
_entity_poly.entity_id
_entity_poly.type
_entity_poly.pdbx_seq_one_letter_code
_entity_poly.pdbx_strand_id
1 'polypeptide(L)'
;MVACTQPRRVAAMSVSRRVAEEMDVTIGEEVGYSIRFEDCSSHKTVLKYLTDGMLLREAMADPLLERYKVIVLDEAHERTLATDVLFGLLKEVLKNRPDLKLVVMSATLEAEKFQTYFSGAPLMKVPGRLHPVEIFYTQEPERDYLEAAIRTVVQIHMCEPAGDILVFLTGEEEIEDACRKINKEINNMGDQVGPVKVVPLYSTLPPAMQQKIFEPAPAPSREGGPAGRKIVVSTNIAETSLTIDGIVYVIDPGFSKQKVYNPRIRVESLLVSPISKASAHQRAGRAGRTQPGKCFRLYTEKSFNDDLQPQTYPEILRSNLANTVLTLKKLGIDDLVHFDFMDPPAPETLMRALEVLNYLGALDDDGNLTPLGETMSEFPLDPQMSKMLVISPKYNCSNEILSISAMLSEL
;
A
#
# COMPACT_ATOMS: atom_id res chain seq x y z
N MET A 1 12.20 10.53 19.46
CA MET A 1 10.85 10.17 18.99
C MET A 1 10.79 8.69 18.63
N VAL A 2 9.59 8.18 18.36
CA VAL A 2 9.33 6.88 17.73
C VAL A 2 8.77 7.12 16.34
N ALA A 3 9.31 6.46 15.33
CA ALA A 3 8.80 6.45 13.97
C ALA A 3 8.05 5.13 13.71
N CYS A 4 6.84 5.21 13.15
CA CYS A 4 6.11 4.04 12.65
C CYS A 4 5.86 4.23 11.16
N THR A 5 6.52 3.44 10.31
CA THR A 5 6.31 3.53 8.87
C THR A 5 5.07 2.78 8.44
N GLN A 6 4.39 3.30 7.43
CA GLN A 6 3.28 2.65 6.75
C GLN A 6 3.52 2.72 5.24
N PRO A 7 3.29 1.65 4.45
CA PRO A 7 3.46 1.70 3.00
C PRO A 7 2.41 2.59 2.32
N ARG A 8 1.28 2.86 2.98
CA ARG A 8 0.16 3.61 2.42
C ARG A 8 -0.09 4.92 3.19
N ARG A 9 -0.28 6.01 2.44
CA ARG A 9 -0.61 7.34 2.97
C ARG A 9 -1.85 7.31 3.88
N VAL A 10 -2.91 6.64 3.42
CA VAL A 10 -4.19 6.54 4.14
C VAL A 10 -4.03 5.82 5.48
N ALA A 11 -3.17 4.81 5.54
CA ALA A 11 -2.87 4.09 6.78
C ALA A 11 -2.12 4.99 7.76
N ALA A 12 -1.07 5.69 7.32
CA ALA A 12 -0.34 6.64 8.16
C ALA A 12 -1.26 7.72 8.77
N MET A 13 -2.17 8.29 7.97
CA MET A 13 -3.12 9.31 8.43
C MET A 13 -4.21 8.76 9.36
N SER A 14 -4.83 7.63 9.00
CA SER A 14 -5.94 7.06 9.79
C SER A 14 -5.46 6.47 11.11
N VAL A 15 -4.33 5.75 11.12
CA VAL A 15 -3.77 5.16 12.33
C VAL A 15 -3.27 6.25 13.28
N SER A 16 -2.58 7.28 12.78
CA SER A 16 -2.13 8.39 13.65
C SER A 16 -3.31 9.12 14.28
N ARG A 17 -4.38 9.39 13.53
CA ARG A 17 -5.61 9.98 14.08
C ARG A 17 -6.23 9.08 15.16
N ARG A 18 -6.37 7.79 14.87
CA ARG A 18 -6.92 6.83 15.82
C ARG A 18 -6.09 6.75 17.10
N VAL A 19 -4.76 6.76 16.99
CA VAL A 19 -3.86 6.72 18.15
C VAL A 19 -3.91 8.04 18.93
N ALA A 20 -4.07 9.18 18.27
CA ALA A 20 -4.29 10.45 18.95
C ALA A 20 -5.60 10.44 19.76
N GLU A 21 -6.68 9.89 19.20
CA GLU A 21 -7.96 9.68 19.90
C GLU A 21 -7.81 8.74 21.11
N GLU A 22 -7.15 7.59 20.94
CA GLU A 22 -6.93 6.61 22.03
C GLU A 22 -6.03 7.16 23.15
N MET A 23 -5.19 8.15 22.85
CA MET A 23 -4.32 8.81 23.82
C MET A 23 -4.94 10.09 24.40
N ASP A 24 -6.16 10.48 23.98
CA ASP A 24 -6.80 11.75 24.33
C ASP A 24 -5.90 12.99 24.04
N VAL A 25 -5.15 12.96 22.92
CA VAL A 25 -4.26 14.07 22.49
C VAL A 25 -4.70 14.67 21.16
N THR A 26 -4.19 15.87 20.88
CA THR A 26 -4.47 16.56 19.61
C THR A 26 -3.51 16.07 18.53
N ILE A 27 -4.04 15.64 17.38
CA ILE A 27 -3.22 15.27 16.21
C ILE A 27 -2.33 16.45 15.78
N GLY A 28 -1.06 16.18 15.52
CA GLY A 28 -0.03 17.18 15.23
C GLY A 28 0.75 17.67 16.46
N GLU A 29 0.26 17.39 17.68
CA GLU A 29 1.02 17.60 18.92
C GLU A 29 1.82 16.35 19.27
N GLU A 30 1.44 15.55 20.28
CA GLU A 30 2.18 14.37 20.75
C GLU A 30 2.18 13.21 19.74
N VAL A 31 1.10 13.08 18.97
CA VAL A 31 0.95 12.11 17.87
C VAL A 31 0.82 12.90 16.58
N GLY A 32 1.62 12.56 15.58
CA GLY A 32 1.59 13.24 14.29
C GLY A 32 1.82 12.28 13.13
N TYR A 33 1.68 12.80 11.91
CA TYR A 33 2.07 12.06 10.72
C TYR A 33 2.84 12.89 9.70
N SER A 34 3.59 12.22 8.83
CA SER A 34 4.26 12.87 7.70
C SER A 34 4.16 11.99 6.46
N ILE A 35 3.53 12.54 5.43
CA ILE A 35 3.37 11.92 4.12
C ILE A 35 3.90 12.88 3.06
N ARG A 36 4.02 12.41 1.83
CA ARG A 36 4.47 13.27 0.72
C ARG A 36 3.54 14.49 0.59
N PHE A 37 4.16 15.69 0.58
CA PHE A 37 3.52 17.02 0.50
C PHE A 37 2.67 17.45 1.70
N GLU A 38 2.62 16.68 2.79
CA GLU A 38 1.81 17.00 3.97
C GLU A 38 2.50 16.49 5.24
N ASP A 39 2.87 17.41 6.13
CA ASP A 39 3.44 17.09 7.44
C ASP A 39 2.56 17.68 8.54
N CYS A 40 1.97 16.82 9.35
CA CYS A 40 1.17 17.13 10.52
C CYS A 40 1.93 16.66 11.77
N SER A 41 3.05 17.31 12.05
CA SER A 41 3.85 17.08 13.26
C SER A 41 4.41 18.39 13.80
N SER A 42 4.84 18.38 15.05
CA SER A 42 5.41 19.54 15.74
C SER A 42 6.59 19.12 16.62
N HIS A 43 7.23 20.09 17.28
CA HIS A 43 8.30 19.82 18.24
C HIS A 43 7.84 19.00 19.46
N LYS A 44 6.52 18.93 19.72
CA LYS A 44 5.94 18.10 20.78
C LYS A 44 5.76 16.63 20.36
N THR A 45 5.85 16.33 19.07
CA THR A 45 5.55 14.99 18.55
C THR A 45 6.50 13.95 19.13
N VAL A 46 5.93 12.93 19.75
CA VAL A 46 6.64 11.80 20.33
C VAL A 46 6.47 10.57 19.45
N LEU A 47 5.27 10.35 18.91
CA LEU A 47 4.92 9.26 18.00
C LEU A 47 4.62 9.83 16.61
N LYS A 48 5.48 9.51 15.63
CA LYS A 48 5.33 9.97 14.25
C LYS A 48 4.99 8.79 13.34
N TYR A 49 3.82 8.82 12.71
CA TYR A 49 3.46 7.90 11.64
C TYR A 49 3.86 8.47 10.30
N LEU A 50 4.59 7.75 9.48
CA LEU A 50 5.04 8.30 8.21
C LEU A 50 5.03 7.24 7.12
N THR A 51 5.01 7.66 5.86
CA THR A 51 5.25 6.69 4.81
C THR A 51 6.70 6.22 4.84
N ASP A 52 6.94 4.96 4.50
CA ASP A 52 8.28 4.40 4.28
C ASP A 52 9.19 5.34 3.44
N GLY A 53 8.68 5.88 2.34
CA GLY A 53 9.42 6.84 1.49
C GLY A 53 9.75 8.17 2.19
N MET A 54 8.97 8.58 3.20
CA MET A 54 9.29 9.78 3.99
C MET A 54 10.39 9.49 5.01
N LEU A 55 10.40 8.31 5.65
CA LEU A 55 11.51 7.91 6.51
C LEU A 55 12.81 7.78 5.71
N LEU A 56 12.73 7.21 4.50
CA LEU A 56 13.88 7.11 3.61
C LEU A 56 14.42 8.50 3.22
N ARG A 57 13.53 9.46 2.92
CA ARG A 57 13.94 10.86 2.68
C ARG A 57 14.59 11.49 3.91
N GLU A 58 14.04 11.28 5.10
CA GLU A 58 14.66 11.78 6.33
C GLU A 58 16.07 11.19 6.51
N ALA A 59 16.26 9.92 6.16
CA ALA A 59 17.57 9.26 6.20
C ALA A 59 18.59 9.84 5.19
N MET A 60 18.14 10.45 4.09
CA MET A 60 19.03 11.15 3.15
C MET A 60 19.61 12.44 3.74
N ALA A 61 18.87 13.10 4.65
CA ALA A 61 19.31 14.31 5.33
C ALA A 61 20.02 14.01 6.67
N ASP A 62 19.58 12.95 7.36
CA ASP A 62 20.11 12.47 8.63
C ASP A 62 20.38 10.95 8.54
N PRO A 63 21.56 10.54 8.05
CA PRO A 63 21.89 9.12 7.80
C PRO A 63 21.86 8.24 9.05
N LEU A 64 22.02 8.82 10.25
CA LEU A 64 21.95 8.10 11.52
C LEU A 64 20.55 8.14 12.15
N LEU A 65 19.60 8.84 11.52
CA LEU A 65 18.22 9.00 11.99
C LEU A 65 18.16 9.40 13.46
N GLU A 66 19.01 10.34 13.88
CA GLU A 66 19.31 10.62 15.28
C GLU A 66 18.09 11.05 16.10
N ARG A 67 17.10 11.62 15.41
CA ARG A 67 15.80 12.04 15.97
C ARG A 67 15.01 10.89 16.57
N TYR A 68 15.25 9.65 16.13
CA TYR A 68 14.49 8.47 16.54
C TYR A 68 15.28 7.59 17.51
N LYS A 69 14.59 7.06 18.51
CA LYS A 69 15.10 6.02 19.42
C LYS A 69 14.50 4.66 19.12
N VAL A 70 13.34 4.64 18.49
CA VAL A 70 12.67 3.42 18.03
C VAL A 70 12.13 3.68 16.63
N ILE A 71 12.39 2.75 15.72
CA ILE A 71 11.79 2.72 14.39
C ILE A 71 10.98 1.43 14.29
N VAL A 72 9.73 1.56 13.88
CA VAL A 72 8.81 0.46 13.62
C VAL A 72 8.55 0.43 12.12
N LEU A 73 9.00 -0.63 11.45
CA LEU A 73 8.68 -0.89 10.05
C LEU A 73 7.44 -1.78 9.99
N ASP A 74 6.27 -1.16 9.83
CA ASP A 74 4.99 -1.87 9.75
C ASP A 74 4.70 -2.36 8.32
N GLU A 75 3.80 -3.34 8.21
CA GLU A 75 3.34 -3.92 6.95
C GLU A 75 4.50 -4.41 6.05
N ALA A 76 5.58 -4.90 6.67
CA ALA A 76 6.83 -5.30 6.01
C ALA A 76 6.67 -6.36 4.91
N HIS A 77 5.54 -7.07 4.90
CA HIS A 77 5.20 -8.05 3.87
C HIS A 77 4.74 -7.44 2.54
N GLU A 78 4.38 -6.14 2.51
CA GLU A 78 4.12 -5.46 1.24
C GLU A 78 5.40 -5.31 0.40
N ARG A 79 6.58 -5.38 1.04
CA ARG A 79 7.91 -5.38 0.39
C ARG A 79 8.04 -4.30 -0.69
N THR A 80 7.68 -3.07 -0.31
CA THR A 80 7.84 -1.88 -1.16
C THR A 80 9.32 -1.58 -1.39
N LEU A 81 9.62 -0.84 -2.45
CA LEU A 81 10.99 -0.39 -2.75
C LEU A 81 11.62 0.36 -1.57
N ALA A 82 10.88 1.30 -0.96
CA ALA A 82 11.39 2.10 0.13
C ALA A 82 11.64 1.27 1.40
N THR A 83 10.76 0.31 1.70
CA THR A 83 10.93 -0.60 2.85
C THR A 83 12.16 -1.49 2.69
N ASP A 84 12.39 -2.04 1.48
CA ASP A 84 13.56 -2.88 1.22
C ASP A 84 14.88 -2.11 1.30
N VAL A 85 14.90 -0.84 0.85
CA VAL A 85 16.08 0.04 1.02
C VAL A 85 16.29 0.37 2.50
N LEU A 86 15.21 0.67 3.23
CA LEU A 86 15.27 0.94 4.67
C LEU A 86 15.79 -0.26 5.46
N PHE A 87 15.46 -1.49 5.07
CA PHE A 87 16.01 -2.70 5.70
C PHE A 87 17.53 -2.73 5.65
N GLY A 88 18.12 -2.56 4.46
CA GLY A 88 19.58 -2.54 4.30
C GLY A 88 20.23 -1.38 5.04
N LEU A 89 19.64 -0.18 4.93
CA LEU A 89 20.16 1.01 5.62
C LEU A 89 20.14 0.85 7.14
N LEU A 90 19.01 0.42 7.70
CA LEU A 90 18.84 0.29 9.14
C LEU A 90 19.71 -0.82 9.74
N LYS A 91 20.02 -1.88 8.99
CA LYS A 91 21.02 -2.87 9.44
C LYS A 91 22.38 -2.24 9.68
N GLU A 92 22.78 -1.28 8.86
CA GLU A 92 24.04 -0.56 9.04
C GLU A 92 23.95 0.49 10.16
N VAL A 93 22.84 1.22 10.23
CA VAL A 93 22.62 2.20 11.30
C VAL A 93 22.61 1.53 12.67
N LEU A 94 21.98 0.37 12.83
CA LEU A 94 21.94 -0.37 14.09
C LEU A 94 23.33 -0.80 14.61
N LYS A 95 24.30 -1.01 13.72
CA LYS A 95 25.70 -1.27 14.13
C LYS A 95 26.36 -0.04 14.74
N ASN A 96 26.01 1.14 14.24
CA ASN A 96 26.58 2.43 14.65
C ASN A 96 25.78 3.10 15.79
N ARG A 97 24.50 2.74 15.96
CA ARG A 97 23.57 3.30 16.94
C ARG A 97 23.01 2.20 17.86
N PRO A 98 23.76 1.75 18.88
CA PRO A 98 23.28 0.72 19.82
C PRO A 98 22.10 1.19 20.68
N ASP A 99 21.83 2.50 20.73
CA ASP A 99 20.67 3.08 21.40
C ASP A 99 19.39 3.04 20.56
N LEU A 100 19.49 2.80 19.24
CA LEU A 100 18.35 2.69 18.34
C LEU A 100 17.76 1.28 18.41
N LYS A 101 16.43 1.19 18.53
CA LYS A 101 15.71 -0.08 18.44
C LYS A 101 14.91 -0.15 17.13
N LEU A 102 14.95 -1.31 16.49
CA LEU A 102 14.16 -1.61 15.29
C LEU A 102 13.12 -2.68 15.61
N VAL A 103 11.88 -2.44 15.20
CA VAL A 103 10.79 -3.43 15.22
C VAL A 103 10.29 -3.59 13.79
N VAL A 104 10.27 -4.83 13.29
CA VAL A 104 9.70 -5.14 11.97
C VAL A 104 8.41 -5.91 12.18
N MET A 105 7.29 -5.34 11.73
CA MET A 105 5.96 -5.94 11.88
C MET A 105 5.47 -6.46 10.54
N SER A 106 4.94 -7.69 10.54
CA SER A 106 4.44 -8.36 9.34
C SER A 106 3.21 -9.19 9.69
N ALA A 107 2.23 -9.23 8.78
CA ALA A 107 1.02 -10.05 8.91
C ALA A 107 1.18 -11.45 8.30
N THR A 108 2.26 -11.72 7.55
CA THR A 108 2.45 -13.00 6.84
C THR A 108 3.25 -14.01 7.67
N LEU A 109 3.10 -15.29 7.29
CA LEU A 109 3.76 -16.42 7.94
C LEU A 109 5.27 -16.53 7.61
N GLU A 110 5.82 -15.70 6.73
CA GLU A 110 7.25 -15.70 6.35
C GLU A 110 8.16 -14.98 7.37
N ALA A 111 7.82 -15.03 8.66
CA ALA A 111 8.62 -14.45 9.72
C ALA A 111 10.08 -14.96 9.74
N GLU A 112 10.30 -16.18 9.25
CA GLU A 112 11.63 -16.80 9.17
C GLU A 112 12.59 -16.08 8.21
N LYS A 113 12.08 -15.55 7.08
CA LYS A 113 12.93 -14.78 6.14
C LYS A 113 13.41 -13.49 6.78
N PHE A 114 12.50 -12.74 7.41
CA PHE A 114 12.85 -11.53 8.14
C PHE A 114 13.81 -11.83 9.30
N GLN A 115 13.55 -12.88 10.06
CA GLN A 115 14.42 -13.30 11.17
C GLN A 115 15.83 -13.64 10.68
N THR A 116 15.94 -14.41 9.61
CA THR A 116 17.23 -14.78 9.00
C THR A 116 17.97 -13.54 8.51
N TYR A 117 17.28 -12.66 7.80
CA TYR A 117 17.85 -11.43 7.25
C TYR A 117 18.35 -10.48 8.36
N PHE A 118 17.63 -10.37 9.48
CA PHE A 118 18.02 -9.59 10.66
C PHE A 118 18.83 -10.41 11.68
N SER A 119 19.68 -11.33 11.20
CA SER A 119 20.69 -12.04 12.03
C SER A 119 20.10 -12.85 13.21
N GLY A 120 18.95 -13.50 13.01
CA GLY A 120 18.31 -14.32 14.03
C GLY A 120 17.56 -13.51 15.09
N ALA A 121 17.08 -12.31 14.75
CA ALA A 121 16.34 -11.45 15.67
C ALA A 121 15.18 -12.19 16.39
N PRO A 122 14.89 -11.86 17.67
CA PRO A 122 13.80 -12.48 18.41
C PRO A 122 12.45 -12.33 17.69
N LEU A 123 11.73 -13.43 17.52
CA LEU A 123 10.42 -13.45 16.88
C LEU A 123 9.31 -13.51 17.94
N MET A 124 8.47 -12.48 17.98
CA MET A 124 7.25 -12.46 18.78
C MET A 124 6.04 -12.71 17.87
N LYS A 125 5.39 -13.87 18.04
CA LYS A 125 4.13 -14.18 17.35
C LYS A 125 2.95 -13.76 18.22
N VAL A 126 2.12 -12.86 17.71
CA VAL A 126 0.84 -12.51 18.35
C VAL A 126 -0.25 -13.38 17.74
N PRO A 127 -0.93 -14.24 18.53
CA PRO A 127 -2.01 -15.06 18.00
C PRO A 127 -3.16 -14.16 17.55
N GLY A 128 -3.57 -14.30 16.29
CA GLY A 128 -4.72 -13.57 15.75
C GLY A 128 -6.01 -13.97 16.47
N ARG A 129 -6.82 -12.99 16.85
CA ARG A 129 -8.20 -13.20 17.32
C ARG A 129 -9.16 -13.17 16.14
N LEU A 130 -8.96 -14.06 15.17
CA LEU A 130 -9.87 -14.17 14.03
C LEU A 130 -10.94 -15.23 14.32
N HIS A 131 -12.19 -14.86 14.07
CA HIS A 131 -13.30 -15.78 13.99
C HIS A 131 -13.18 -16.65 12.73
N PRO A 132 -13.74 -17.86 12.72
CA PRO A 132 -13.70 -18.73 11.55
C PRO A 132 -14.37 -18.07 10.34
N VAL A 133 -13.75 -18.22 9.17
CA VAL A 133 -14.28 -17.74 7.89
C VAL A 133 -14.53 -18.92 6.98
N GLU A 134 -15.76 -19.10 6.53
CA GLU A 134 -16.12 -20.10 5.53
C GLU A 134 -15.69 -19.63 4.13
N ILE A 135 -14.95 -20.47 3.42
CA ILE A 135 -14.45 -20.16 2.07
C ILE A 135 -15.32 -20.88 1.04
N PHE A 136 -15.87 -20.12 0.10
CA PHE A 136 -16.62 -20.62 -1.05
C PHE A 136 -15.82 -20.37 -2.33
N TYR A 137 -15.78 -21.35 -3.23
CA TYR A 137 -15.17 -21.23 -4.55
C TYR A 137 -16.24 -21.41 -5.63
N THR A 138 -16.05 -20.79 -6.79
CA THR A 138 -16.88 -21.10 -7.95
C THR A 138 -16.56 -22.49 -8.49
N GLN A 139 -17.58 -23.17 -9.01
CA GLN A 139 -17.43 -24.50 -9.63
C GLN A 139 -16.66 -24.41 -10.94
N GLU A 140 -16.91 -23.34 -11.71
CA GLU A 140 -16.28 -23.07 -12.99
C GLU A 140 -15.62 -21.68 -12.99
N PRO A 141 -14.60 -21.44 -13.84
CA PRO A 141 -14.00 -20.12 -13.98
C PRO A 141 -15.00 -19.09 -14.51
N GLU A 142 -15.13 -17.97 -13.81
CA GLU A 142 -15.98 -16.84 -14.23
C GLU A 142 -15.30 -16.04 -15.33
N ARG A 143 -15.98 -15.85 -16.49
CA ARG A 143 -15.45 -15.07 -17.62
C ARG A 143 -15.49 -13.57 -17.34
N ASP A 144 -16.56 -13.12 -16.69
CA ASP A 144 -16.77 -11.73 -16.29
C ASP A 144 -16.89 -11.70 -14.77
N TYR A 145 -15.75 -11.49 -14.11
CA TYR A 145 -15.69 -11.46 -12.66
C TYR A 145 -16.37 -10.22 -12.06
N LEU A 146 -16.52 -9.13 -12.84
CA LEU A 146 -17.18 -7.91 -12.37
C LEU A 146 -18.68 -8.15 -12.22
N GLU A 147 -19.30 -8.72 -13.26
CA GLU A 147 -20.71 -9.07 -13.23
C GLU A 147 -21.01 -10.17 -12.19
N ALA A 148 -20.12 -11.18 -12.09
CA ALA A 148 -20.22 -12.21 -11.07
C ALA A 148 -20.13 -11.62 -9.64
N ALA A 149 -19.25 -10.63 -9.42
CA ALA A 149 -19.14 -9.96 -8.12
C ALA A 149 -20.42 -9.20 -7.78
N ILE A 150 -20.98 -8.41 -8.71
CA ILE A 150 -22.23 -7.66 -8.52
C ILE A 150 -23.39 -8.60 -8.18
N ARG A 151 -23.55 -9.68 -8.96
CA ARG A 151 -24.57 -10.71 -8.70
C ARG A 151 -24.42 -11.32 -7.31
N THR A 152 -23.18 -11.60 -6.90
CA THR A 152 -22.88 -12.17 -5.57
C THR A 152 -23.21 -11.17 -4.46
N VAL A 153 -22.92 -9.87 -4.64
CA VAL A 153 -23.33 -8.81 -3.69
C VAL A 153 -24.84 -8.82 -3.49
N VAL A 154 -25.62 -8.84 -4.58
CA VAL A 154 -27.09 -8.82 -4.51
C VAL A 154 -27.63 -10.08 -3.84
N GLN A 155 -27.10 -11.26 -4.18
CA GLN A 155 -27.48 -12.51 -3.51
C GLN A 155 -27.20 -12.49 -2.01
N ILE A 156 -26.01 -12.02 -1.60
CA ILE A 156 -25.66 -11.90 -0.18
C ILE A 156 -26.62 -10.91 0.49
N HIS A 157 -26.93 -9.77 -0.13
CA HIS A 157 -27.89 -8.79 0.39
C HIS A 157 -29.29 -9.37 0.63
N MET A 158 -29.73 -10.28 -0.24
CA MET A 158 -31.05 -10.91 -0.14
C MET A 158 -31.13 -12.02 0.90
N CYS A 159 -30.14 -12.91 0.91
CA CYS A 159 -30.27 -14.22 1.53
C CYS A 159 -29.49 -14.34 2.84
N GLU A 160 -28.43 -13.54 3.02
CA GLU A 160 -27.53 -13.67 4.16
C GLU A 160 -27.94 -12.76 5.34
N PRO A 161 -27.72 -13.18 6.60
CA PRO A 161 -27.96 -12.37 7.80
C PRO A 161 -27.18 -11.05 7.86
N ALA A 162 -27.42 -10.23 8.89
CA ALA A 162 -26.75 -8.95 9.06
C ALA A 162 -25.21 -9.06 9.06
N GLY A 163 -24.56 -8.10 8.42
CA GLY A 163 -23.11 -8.05 8.23
C GLY A 163 -22.75 -7.29 6.95
N ASP A 164 -21.71 -6.47 7.00
CA ASP A 164 -21.30 -5.65 5.86
C ASP A 164 -20.50 -6.45 4.84
N ILE A 165 -20.52 -5.99 3.59
CA ILE A 165 -19.85 -6.63 2.45
C ILE A 165 -18.61 -5.82 2.06
N LEU A 166 -17.50 -6.52 1.86
CA LEU A 166 -16.29 -5.99 1.24
C LEU A 166 -16.03 -6.70 -0.10
N VAL A 167 -16.01 -5.92 -1.19
CA VAL A 167 -15.75 -6.41 -2.54
C VAL A 167 -14.38 -5.92 -2.99
N PHE A 168 -13.53 -6.81 -3.49
CA PHE A 168 -12.26 -6.44 -4.09
C PHE A 168 -12.39 -6.29 -5.61
N LEU A 169 -12.01 -5.13 -6.16
CA LEU A 169 -11.92 -4.86 -7.61
C LEU A 169 -10.59 -4.21 -7.96
N THR A 170 -10.29 -4.03 -9.25
CA THR A 170 -8.91 -3.74 -9.67
C THR A 170 -8.61 -2.25 -9.85
N GLY A 171 -9.62 -1.40 -10.08
CA GLY A 171 -9.41 0.03 -10.30
C GLY A 171 -10.67 0.88 -10.21
N GLU A 172 -10.46 2.21 -10.29
CA GLU A 172 -11.49 3.24 -10.14
C GLU A 172 -12.70 3.05 -11.06
N GLU A 173 -12.48 2.89 -12.38
CA GLU A 173 -13.56 2.75 -13.35
C GLU A 173 -14.46 1.54 -13.06
N GLU A 174 -13.86 0.39 -12.76
CA GLU A 174 -14.60 -0.83 -12.38
C GLU A 174 -15.38 -0.64 -11.07
N ILE A 175 -14.77 0.04 -10.09
CA ILE A 175 -15.39 0.30 -8.78
C ILE A 175 -16.61 1.21 -8.93
N GLU A 176 -16.48 2.32 -9.66
CA GLU A 176 -17.58 3.25 -9.88
C GLU A 176 -18.71 2.62 -10.70
N ASP A 177 -18.37 1.77 -11.69
CA ASP A 177 -19.38 1.02 -12.43
C ASP A 177 -20.13 0.01 -11.55
N ALA A 178 -19.40 -0.77 -10.74
CA ALA A 178 -19.98 -1.70 -9.78
C ALA A 178 -20.88 -0.98 -8.77
N CYS A 179 -20.42 0.15 -8.21
CA CYS A 179 -21.20 0.95 -7.27
C CYS A 179 -22.54 1.41 -7.88
N ARG A 180 -22.54 1.88 -9.12
CA ARG A 180 -23.76 2.30 -9.83
C ARG A 180 -24.69 1.12 -10.10
N LYS A 181 -24.16 -0.01 -10.59
CA LYS A 181 -24.95 -1.21 -10.89
C LYS A 181 -25.57 -1.83 -9.64
N ILE A 182 -24.80 -2.00 -8.57
CA ILE A 182 -25.28 -2.51 -7.27
C ILE A 182 -26.43 -1.65 -6.74
N ASN A 183 -26.26 -0.31 -6.72
CA ASN A 183 -27.33 0.58 -6.28
C ASN A 183 -28.59 0.45 -7.15
N LYS A 184 -28.43 0.37 -8.47
CA LYS A 184 -29.56 0.22 -9.41
C LYS A 184 -30.31 -1.08 -9.17
N GLU A 185 -29.61 -2.21 -9.06
CA GLU A 185 -30.25 -3.51 -8.87
C GLU A 185 -30.98 -3.60 -7.53
N ILE A 186 -30.38 -3.11 -6.45
CA ILE A 186 -30.98 -3.14 -5.13
C ILE A 186 -32.20 -2.20 -5.06
N ASN A 187 -32.11 -1.01 -5.66
CA ASN A 187 -33.26 -0.09 -5.73
C ASN A 187 -34.43 -0.67 -6.54
N ASN A 188 -34.18 -1.47 -7.57
CA ASN A 188 -35.24 -2.13 -8.34
C ASN A 188 -36.02 -3.17 -7.53
N MET A 189 -35.46 -3.66 -6.42
CA MET A 189 -36.09 -4.66 -5.56
C MET A 189 -37.05 -4.05 -4.53
N GLY A 190 -37.02 -2.72 -4.36
CA GLY A 190 -37.92 -1.98 -3.48
C GLY A 190 -37.88 -2.46 -2.02
N ASP A 191 -39.06 -2.55 -1.39
CA ASP A 191 -39.22 -2.84 0.04
C ASP A 191 -38.94 -4.30 0.44
N GLN A 192 -38.52 -5.16 -0.50
CA GLN A 192 -38.19 -6.56 -0.22
C GLN A 192 -36.85 -6.70 0.54
N VAL A 193 -35.98 -5.69 0.43
CA VAL A 193 -34.62 -5.71 0.99
C VAL A 193 -34.38 -4.49 1.87
N GLY A 194 -33.40 -4.61 2.78
CA GLY A 194 -32.98 -3.48 3.63
C GLY A 194 -32.26 -2.40 2.82
N PRO A 195 -32.19 -1.17 3.35
CA PRO A 195 -31.48 -0.08 2.70
C PRO A 195 -29.98 -0.41 2.60
N VAL A 196 -29.34 0.05 1.52
CA VAL A 196 -27.90 -0.15 1.32
C VAL A 196 -27.14 1.16 1.23
N LYS A 197 -25.91 1.10 1.70
CA LYS A 197 -24.93 2.16 1.53
C LYS A 197 -23.71 1.62 0.82
N VAL A 198 -23.60 1.93 -0.47
CA VAL A 198 -22.46 1.51 -1.29
C VAL A 198 -21.38 2.60 -1.25
N VAL A 199 -20.16 2.23 -0.88
CA VAL A 199 -19.04 3.16 -0.68
C VAL A 199 -17.83 2.70 -1.50
N PRO A 200 -17.33 3.50 -2.46
CA PRO A 200 -16.10 3.18 -3.19
C PRO A 200 -14.87 3.44 -2.32
N LEU A 201 -13.80 2.66 -2.54
CA LEU A 201 -12.50 2.82 -1.89
C LEU A 201 -11.33 2.56 -2.85
N TYR A 202 -10.67 3.63 -3.29
CA TYR A 202 -9.48 3.56 -4.15
C TYR A 202 -8.54 4.74 -3.87
N SER A 203 -7.30 4.69 -4.37
CA SER A 203 -6.20 5.56 -3.92
C SER A 203 -6.38 7.04 -4.27
N THR A 204 -7.03 7.35 -5.39
CA THR A 204 -7.28 8.72 -5.88
C THR A 204 -8.47 9.39 -5.19
N LEU A 205 -9.25 8.66 -4.37
CA LEU A 205 -10.36 9.27 -3.63
C LEU A 205 -9.88 10.34 -2.64
N PRO A 206 -10.58 11.47 -2.52
CA PRO A 206 -10.29 12.47 -1.49
C PRO A 206 -10.37 11.88 -0.07
N PRO A 207 -9.53 12.34 0.89
CA PRO A 207 -9.51 11.80 2.25
C PRO A 207 -10.88 11.83 2.97
N ALA A 208 -11.70 12.86 2.73
CA ALA A 208 -13.04 12.96 3.29
C ALA A 208 -13.99 11.86 2.77
N MET A 209 -13.81 11.42 1.52
CA MET A 209 -14.60 10.34 0.94
C MET A 209 -14.12 8.97 1.45
N GLN A 210 -12.82 8.78 1.60
CA GLN A 210 -12.27 7.55 2.18
C GLN A 210 -12.75 7.32 3.62
N GLN A 211 -12.95 8.39 4.40
CA GLN A 211 -13.47 8.27 5.77
C GLN A 211 -14.90 7.72 5.85
N LYS A 212 -15.69 7.82 4.77
CA LYS A 212 -17.06 7.31 4.74
C LYS A 212 -17.16 5.80 4.93
N ILE A 213 -16.06 5.06 4.71
CA ILE A 213 -16.01 3.60 4.94
C ILE A 213 -16.18 3.25 6.44
N PHE A 214 -15.84 4.18 7.35
CA PHE A 214 -15.96 3.98 8.79
C PHE A 214 -17.35 4.32 9.33
N GLU A 215 -18.21 4.95 8.51
CA GLU A 215 -19.59 5.22 8.91
C GLU A 215 -20.37 3.90 9.08
N PRO A 216 -21.32 3.84 10.02
CA PRO A 216 -22.12 2.64 10.26
C PRO A 216 -23.03 2.32 9.07
N ALA A 217 -23.50 1.07 9.03
CA ALA A 217 -24.53 0.63 8.09
C ALA A 217 -25.84 1.42 8.30
N PRO A 218 -26.63 1.65 7.24
CA PRO A 218 -27.89 2.37 7.36
C PRO A 218 -28.87 1.64 8.29
N ALA A 219 -29.67 2.40 9.03
CA ALA A 219 -30.75 1.83 9.85
C ALA A 219 -31.84 1.22 8.97
N PRO A 220 -32.59 0.21 9.46
CA PRO A 220 -33.72 -0.37 8.72
C PRO A 220 -34.74 0.71 8.31
N SER A 221 -35.29 0.62 7.09
CA SER A 221 -36.27 1.60 6.58
C SER A 221 -37.59 1.63 7.37
N ARG A 222 -37.88 0.57 8.13
CA ARG A 222 -39.06 0.43 8.99
C ARG A 222 -38.72 -0.35 10.24
N GLU A 223 -39.45 -0.10 11.33
CA GLU A 223 -39.31 -0.83 12.59
C GLU A 223 -39.62 -2.32 12.37
N GLY A 224 -38.68 -3.21 12.72
CA GLY A 224 -38.77 -4.64 12.40
C GLY A 224 -38.51 -5.03 10.95
N GLY A 225 -38.09 -4.09 10.10
CA GLY A 225 -37.71 -4.35 8.70
C GLY A 225 -36.34 -5.04 8.55
N PRO A 226 -36.00 -5.50 7.32
CA PRO A 226 -34.68 -6.07 7.05
C PRO A 226 -33.57 -5.07 7.39
N ALA A 227 -32.50 -5.57 8.00
CA ALA A 227 -31.36 -4.76 8.41
C ALA A 227 -30.72 -4.07 7.20
N GLY A 228 -30.33 -2.82 7.38
CA GLY A 228 -29.53 -2.12 6.37
C GLY A 228 -28.09 -2.65 6.34
N ARG A 229 -27.42 -2.44 5.21
CA ARG A 229 -26.09 -3.00 4.96
C ARG A 229 -25.16 -2.00 4.30
N LYS A 230 -23.90 -1.95 4.74
CA LYS A 230 -22.83 -1.23 4.05
C LYS A 230 -22.11 -2.18 3.10
N ILE A 231 -21.83 -1.68 1.90
CA ILE A 231 -21.14 -2.41 0.84
C ILE A 231 -19.93 -1.56 0.46
N VAL A 232 -18.73 -2.00 0.84
CA VAL A 232 -17.49 -1.33 0.48
C VAL A 232 -16.92 -2.00 -0.76
N VAL A 233 -16.72 -1.24 -1.83
CA VAL A 233 -16.13 -1.72 -3.08
C VAL A 233 -14.73 -1.12 -3.17
N SER A 234 -13.70 -1.95 -3.00
CA SER A 234 -12.33 -1.49 -2.74
C SER A 234 -11.31 -2.10 -3.69
N THR A 235 -10.21 -1.38 -3.93
CA THR A 235 -8.96 -2.02 -4.40
C THR A 235 -8.27 -2.79 -3.28
N ASN A 236 -7.03 -3.24 -3.49
CA ASN A 236 -6.20 -3.87 -2.46
C ASN A 236 -5.88 -2.96 -1.25
N ILE A 237 -6.34 -1.71 -1.20
CA ILE A 237 -6.20 -0.83 -0.03
C ILE A 237 -6.85 -1.42 1.23
N ALA A 238 -7.97 -2.14 1.07
CA ALA A 238 -8.64 -2.80 2.20
C ALA A 238 -8.00 -4.15 2.60
N GLU A 239 -6.98 -4.63 1.87
CA GLU A 239 -6.36 -5.95 2.07
C GLU A 239 -5.50 -6.02 3.32
N THR A 240 -4.76 -4.95 3.64
CA THR A 240 -3.73 -4.90 4.69
C THR A 240 -4.01 -3.76 5.65
N SER A 241 -3.91 -2.52 5.16
CA SER A 241 -3.62 -1.36 5.99
C SER A 241 -4.83 -0.66 6.63
N LEU A 242 -6.06 -1.14 6.39
CA LEU A 242 -7.29 -0.55 6.96
C LEU A 242 -8.21 -1.62 7.56
N THR A 243 -8.72 -1.36 8.76
CA THR A 243 -9.75 -2.18 9.43
C THR A 243 -11.10 -1.50 9.28
N ILE A 244 -11.98 -2.07 8.45
CA ILE A 244 -13.36 -1.63 8.34
C ILE A 244 -14.19 -2.50 9.27
N ASP A 245 -14.76 -1.87 10.30
CA ASP A 245 -15.64 -2.57 11.24
C ASP A 245 -16.96 -2.95 10.58
N GLY A 246 -17.48 -4.11 11.00
CA GLY A 246 -18.76 -4.65 10.52
C GLY A 246 -18.67 -5.59 9.31
N ILE A 247 -17.50 -5.73 8.68
CA ILE A 247 -17.32 -6.64 7.53
C ILE A 247 -17.44 -8.11 7.98
N VAL A 248 -18.37 -8.82 7.35
CA VAL A 248 -18.66 -10.25 7.60
C VAL A 248 -18.60 -11.05 6.30
N TYR A 249 -18.84 -10.39 5.17
CA TYR A 249 -18.86 -11.00 3.85
C TYR A 249 -17.77 -10.39 2.99
N VAL A 250 -16.90 -11.22 2.43
CA VAL A 250 -15.87 -10.81 1.48
C VAL A 250 -16.15 -11.44 0.12
N ILE A 251 -16.05 -10.64 -0.94
CA ILE A 251 -16.09 -11.12 -2.33
C ILE A 251 -14.72 -10.85 -2.95
N ASP A 252 -14.04 -11.92 -3.36
CA ASP A 252 -12.68 -11.89 -3.91
C ASP A 252 -12.64 -12.47 -5.33
N PRO A 253 -12.59 -11.60 -6.35
CA PRO A 253 -12.36 -12.01 -7.73
C PRO A 253 -10.97 -12.59 -8.00
N GLY A 254 -9.99 -12.42 -7.09
CA GLY A 254 -8.65 -12.97 -7.26
C GLY A 254 -7.69 -12.12 -8.10
N PHE A 255 -8.04 -10.85 -8.36
CA PHE A 255 -7.21 -9.94 -9.17
C PHE A 255 -6.78 -8.68 -8.41
N SER A 256 -5.67 -8.09 -8.87
CA SER A 256 -5.16 -6.78 -8.44
C SER A 256 -4.37 -6.13 -9.57
N LYS A 257 -4.31 -4.80 -9.60
CA LYS A 257 -3.35 -4.10 -10.47
C LYS A 257 -1.96 -4.14 -9.83
N GLN A 258 -0.96 -4.55 -10.60
CA GLN A 258 0.42 -4.64 -10.18
C GLN A 258 1.33 -3.92 -11.17
N LYS A 259 2.35 -3.24 -10.64
CA LYS A 259 3.40 -2.64 -11.46
C LYS A 259 4.30 -3.74 -12.02
N VAL A 260 4.57 -3.66 -13.31
CA VAL A 260 5.46 -4.56 -14.04
C VAL A 260 6.41 -3.72 -14.87
N TYR A 261 7.70 -3.87 -14.62
CA TYR A 261 8.75 -3.21 -15.37
C TYR A 261 9.42 -4.18 -16.35
N ASN A 262 9.54 -3.77 -17.61
CA ASN A 262 10.32 -4.50 -18.60
C ASN A 262 11.65 -3.78 -18.87
N PRO A 263 12.79 -4.33 -18.41
CA PRO A 263 14.08 -3.66 -18.51
C PRO A 263 14.60 -3.51 -19.95
N ARG A 264 14.14 -4.36 -20.88
CA ARG A 264 14.60 -4.32 -22.29
C ARG A 264 14.01 -3.15 -23.06
N ILE A 265 12.73 -2.86 -22.83
CA ILE A 265 12.02 -1.74 -23.47
C ILE A 265 11.96 -0.48 -22.60
N ARG A 266 12.40 -0.57 -21.33
CA ARG A 266 12.42 0.53 -20.34
C ARG A 266 11.02 1.13 -20.09
N VAL A 267 10.01 0.27 -20.03
CA VAL A 267 8.62 0.67 -19.78
C VAL A 267 8.14 0.02 -18.49
N GLU A 268 7.56 0.84 -17.62
CA GLU A 268 6.75 0.40 -16.49
C GLU A 268 5.28 0.45 -16.90
N SER A 269 4.56 -0.64 -16.64
CA SER A 269 3.13 -0.77 -16.96
C SER A 269 2.38 -1.25 -15.72
N LEU A 270 1.15 -0.75 -15.54
CA LEU A 270 0.24 -1.24 -14.52
C LEU A 270 -0.69 -2.29 -15.14
N LEU A 271 -0.48 -3.56 -14.81
CA LEU A 271 -1.23 -4.67 -15.38
C LEU A 271 -2.15 -5.29 -14.34
N VAL A 272 -3.35 -5.69 -14.76
CA VAL A 272 -4.21 -6.55 -13.95
C VAL A 272 -3.58 -7.94 -13.91
N SER A 273 -3.32 -8.44 -12.72
CA SER A 273 -2.67 -9.73 -12.49
C SER A 273 -3.38 -10.51 -11.38
N PRO A 274 -3.34 -11.85 -11.41
CA PRO A 274 -3.82 -12.68 -10.30
C PRO A 274 -3.10 -12.31 -9.00
N ILE A 275 -3.82 -12.43 -7.88
CA ILE A 275 -3.24 -12.24 -6.55
C ILE A 275 -2.42 -13.45 -6.11
N SER A 276 -1.65 -13.29 -5.04
CA SER A 276 -1.00 -14.44 -4.39
C SER A 276 -1.94 -15.16 -3.43
N LYS A 277 -1.59 -16.40 -3.06
CA LYS A 277 -2.26 -17.15 -1.98
C LYS A 277 -2.24 -16.37 -0.67
N ALA A 278 -1.12 -15.73 -0.34
CA ALA A 278 -0.99 -14.85 0.83
C ALA A 278 -2.03 -13.71 0.80
N SER A 279 -2.14 -13.00 -0.33
CA SER A 279 -3.16 -11.95 -0.52
C SER A 279 -4.58 -12.51 -0.38
N ALA A 280 -4.88 -13.64 -1.02
CA ALA A 280 -6.19 -14.28 -0.95
C ALA A 280 -6.57 -14.68 0.50
N HIS A 281 -5.60 -15.08 1.32
CA HIS A 281 -5.82 -15.34 2.75
C HIS A 281 -6.04 -14.06 3.55
N GLN A 282 -5.30 -12.99 3.26
CA GLN A 282 -5.51 -11.69 3.92
C GLN A 282 -6.88 -11.09 3.60
N ARG A 283 -7.31 -11.17 2.33
CA ARG A 283 -8.66 -10.76 1.90
C ARG A 283 -9.73 -11.54 2.64
N ALA A 284 -9.64 -12.87 2.66
CA ALA A 284 -10.58 -13.71 3.42
C ALA A 284 -10.59 -13.38 4.91
N GLY A 285 -9.42 -13.11 5.50
CA GLY A 285 -9.29 -12.72 6.91
C GLY A 285 -10.03 -11.44 7.30
N ARG A 286 -10.39 -10.58 6.33
CA ARG A 286 -11.19 -9.36 6.59
C ARG A 286 -12.62 -9.69 7.05
N ALA A 287 -13.17 -10.85 6.65
CA ALA A 287 -14.49 -11.31 7.07
C ALA A 287 -14.54 -11.81 8.53
N GLY A 288 -13.40 -12.21 9.10
CA GLY A 288 -13.34 -12.89 10.40
C GLY A 288 -12.99 -11.99 11.59
N ARG A 289 -13.05 -10.66 11.44
CA ARG A 289 -12.54 -9.73 12.47
C ARG A 289 -13.49 -9.48 13.62
N THR A 290 -14.79 -9.41 13.34
CA THR A 290 -15.82 -9.08 14.34
C THR A 290 -16.62 -10.28 14.80
N GLN A 291 -16.90 -11.20 13.88
CA GLN A 291 -17.67 -12.42 14.11
C GLN A 291 -17.37 -13.45 13.00
N PRO A 292 -17.90 -14.69 13.08
CA PRO A 292 -17.76 -15.65 11.99
C PRO A 292 -18.27 -15.08 10.67
N GLY A 293 -17.48 -15.26 9.61
CA GLY A 293 -17.73 -14.62 8.31
C GLY A 293 -17.68 -15.60 7.14
N LYS A 294 -17.94 -15.08 5.94
CA LYS A 294 -17.88 -15.84 4.69
C LYS A 294 -17.04 -15.10 3.66
N CYS A 295 -16.22 -15.84 2.91
CA CYS A 295 -15.44 -15.33 1.79
C CYS A 295 -15.83 -16.08 0.51
N PHE A 296 -16.32 -15.35 -0.48
CA PHE A 296 -16.71 -15.86 -1.79
C PHE A 296 -15.61 -15.56 -2.81
N ARG A 297 -14.85 -16.58 -3.17
CA ARG A 297 -13.80 -16.52 -4.19
C ARG A 297 -14.41 -16.82 -5.55
N LEU A 298 -14.30 -15.87 -6.49
CA LEU A 298 -14.88 -16.01 -7.84
C LEU A 298 -13.98 -16.79 -8.80
N TYR A 299 -13.22 -17.74 -8.25
CA TYR A 299 -12.32 -18.63 -8.94
C TYR A 299 -12.39 -20.01 -8.31
N THR A 300 -11.96 -21.02 -9.07
CA THR A 300 -12.04 -22.42 -8.63
C THR A 300 -11.00 -22.73 -7.55
N GLU A 301 -11.29 -23.71 -6.70
CA GLU A 301 -10.33 -24.22 -5.72
C GLU A 301 -9.07 -24.77 -6.39
N LYS A 302 -9.21 -25.37 -7.58
CA LYS A 302 -8.08 -25.81 -8.39
C LYS A 302 -7.18 -24.64 -8.76
N SER A 303 -7.73 -23.54 -9.28
CA SER A 303 -6.96 -22.35 -9.63
C SER A 303 -6.29 -21.72 -8.41
N PHE A 304 -6.94 -21.73 -7.25
CA PHE A 304 -6.31 -21.30 -6.00
C PHE A 304 -5.04 -22.11 -5.69
N ASN A 305 -5.08 -23.43 -5.86
CA ASN A 305 -3.99 -24.32 -5.50
C ASN A 305 -2.87 -24.39 -6.55
N ASP A 306 -3.23 -24.43 -7.83
CA ASP A 306 -2.32 -24.70 -8.93
C ASP A 306 -1.82 -23.43 -9.63
N ASP A 307 -2.67 -22.41 -9.79
CA ASP A 307 -2.37 -21.22 -10.60
C ASP A 307 -1.80 -20.06 -9.76
N LEU A 308 -2.28 -19.88 -8.52
CA LEU A 308 -1.85 -18.76 -7.69
C LEU A 308 -0.48 -19.01 -7.04
N GLN A 309 0.40 -18.02 -7.17
CA GLN A 309 1.70 -18.03 -6.52
C GLN A 309 1.55 -17.93 -4.99
N PRO A 310 2.45 -18.55 -4.20
CA PRO A 310 2.38 -18.47 -2.74
C PRO A 310 2.39 -17.04 -2.21
N GLN A 311 3.25 -16.19 -2.78
CA GLN A 311 3.45 -14.81 -2.36
C GLN A 311 3.75 -13.91 -3.55
N THR A 312 3.35 -12.64 -3.43
CA THR A 312 3.67 -11.60 -4.40
C THR A 312 5.16 -11.29 -4.35
N TYR A 313 5.81 -11.19 -5.52
CA TYR A 313 7.20 -10.76 -5.59
C TYR A 313 7.39 -9.33 -5.03
N PRO A 314 8.51 -9.06 -4.33
CA PRO A 314 8.83 -7.73 -3.82
C PRO A 314 8.95 -6.71 -4.95
N GLU A 315 8.65 -5.45 -4.67
CA GLU A 315 8.62 -4.37 -5.68
C GLU A 315 9.98 -4.18 -6.36
N ILE A 316 11.08 -4.42 -5.64
CA ILE A 316 12.45 -4.31 -6.16
C ILE A 316 12.72 -5.20 -7.38
N LEU A 317 12.03 -6.33 -7.52
CA LEU A 317 12.21 -7.25 -8.64
C LEU A 317 11.35 -6.91 -9.86
N ARG A 318 10.43 -5.93 -9.75
CA ARG A 318 9.39 -5.67 -10.75
C ARG A 318 9.18 -4.19 -11.08
N SER A 319 10.03 -3.30 -10.58
CA SER A 319 9.92 -1.85 -10.79
C SER A 319 11.19 -1.24 -11.37
N ASN A 320 11.06 -0.03 -11.92
CA ASN A 320 12.20 0.76 -12.37
C ASN A 320 13.05 1.23 -11.18
N LEU A 321 14.35 0.95 -11.20
CA LEU A 321 15.26 1.26 -10.11
C LEU A 321 15.99 2.61 -10.26
N ALA A 322 15.72 3.41 -11.29
CA ALA A 322 16.42 4.67 -11.52
C ALA A 322 16.34 5.62 -10.31
N ASN A 323 15.16 5.78 -9.72
CA ASN A 323 14.99 6.63 -8.52
C ASN A 323 15.67 6.01 -7.29
N THR A 324 15.56 4.69 -7.12
CA THR A 324 16.20 3.95 -6.03
C THR A 324 17.72 4.07 -6.08
N VAL A 325 18.33 3.90 -7.26
CA VAL A 325 19.77 4.05 -7.46
C VAL A 325 20.24 5.46 -7.16
N LEU A 326 19.49 6.49 -7.60
CA LEU A 326 19.79 7.88 -7.29
C LEU A 326 19.77 8.13 -5.77
N THR A 327 18.77 7.56 -5.08
CA THR A 327 18.62 7.66 -3.63
C THR A 327 19.77 6.96 -2.89
N LEU A 328 20.13 5.74 -3.30
CA LEU A 328 21.25 4.98 -2.72
C LEU A 328 22.58 5.72 -2.91
N LYS A 329 22.82 6.30 -4.09
CA LYS A 329 24.00 7.11 -4.36
C LYS A 329 24.04 8.37 -3.50
N LYS A 330 22.92 9.05 -3.28
CA LYS A 330 22.84 10.20 -2.36
C LYS A 330 23.10 9.80 -0.90
N LEU A 331 22.74 8.58 -0.50
CA LEU A 331 23.08 8.01 0.82
C LEU A 331 24.56 7.62 0.95
N GLY A 332 25.38 7.79 -0.09
CA GLY A 332 26.80 7.43 -0.08
C GLY A 332 27.07 5.93 -0.31
N ILE A 333 26.09 5.20 -0.87
CA ILE A 333 26.24 3.78 -1.17
C ILE A 333 26.77 3.65 -2.60
N ASP A 334 28.07 3.39 -2.72
CA ASP A 334 28.72 3.23 -4.02
C ASP A 334 28.63 1.82 -4.58
N ASP A 335 28.75 0.81 -3.72
CA ASP A 335 28.65 -0.59 -4.10
C ASP A 335 27.20 -1.06 -4.09
N LEU A 336 26.48 -0.71 -5.15
CA LEU A 336 25.09 -1.07 -5.35
C LEU A 336 24.88 -2.58 -5.58
N VAL A 337 25.93 -3.29 -6.03
CA VAL A 337 25.85 -4.73 -6.34
C VAL A 337 25.88 -5.56 -5.07
N HIS A 338 26.70 -5.15 -4.09
CA HIS A 338 26.81 -5.83 -2.80
C HIS A 338 25.97 -5.17 -1.70
N PHE A 339 25.12 -4.19 -2.03
CA PHE A 339 24.17 -3.66 -1.07
C PHE A 339 23.28 -4.79 -0.55
N ASP A 340 23.05 -4.79 0.77
CA ASP A 340 22.42 -5.86 1.51
C ASP A 340 20.89 -5.86 1.33
N PHE A 341 20.43 -6.07 0.10
CA PHE A 341 19.02 -6.29 -0.20
C PHE A 341 18.58 -7.66 0.30
N MET A 342 17.34 -7.75 0.80
CA MET A 342 16.76 -9.05 1.16
C MET A 342 16.58 -9.95 -0.07
N ASP A 343 16.12 -9.37 -1.18
CA ASP A 343 16.07 -10.02 -2.49
C ASP A 343 16.76 -9.08 -3.50
N PRO A 344 17.98 -9.37 -3.96
CA PRO A 344 18.71 -8.49 -4.85
C PRO A 344 18.07 -8.43 -6.25
N PRO A 345 17.96 -7.25 -6.87
CA PRO A 345 17.46 -7.12 -8.23
C PRO A 345 18.43 -7.72 -9.25
N ALA A 346 17.91 -8.07 -10.43
CA ALA A 346 18.74 -8.55 -11.52
C ALA A 346 19.81 -7.50 -11.92
N PRO A 347 21.08 -7.88 -12.11
CA PRO A 347 22.16 -6.94 -12.46
C PRO A 347 21.84 -6.07 -13.68
N GLU A 348 21.17 -6.63 -14.69
CA GLU A 348 20.73 -5.89 -15.88
C GLU A 348 19.84 -4.69 -15.51
N THR A 349 18.94 -4.84 -14.54
CA THR A 349 18.03 -3.76 -14.11
C THR A 349 18.80 -2.62 -13.43
N LEU A 350 19.79 -2.95 -12.58
CA LEU A 350 20.67 -1.96 -11.96
C LEU A 350 21.53 -1.24 -13.00
N MET A 351 22.11 -1.98 -13.96
CA MET A 351 22.88 -1.39 -15.06
C MET A 351 22.03 -0.41 -15.88
N ARG A 352 20.79 -0.76 -16.22
CA ARG A 352 19.88 0.16 -16.93
C ARG A 352 19.56 1.42 -16.13
N ALA A 353 19.37 1.29 -14.82
CA ALA A 353 19.15 2.44 -13.95
C ALA A 353 20.37 3.39 -13.95
N LEU A 354 21.58 2.83 -13.83
CA LEU A 354 22.83 3.61 -13.90
C LEU A 354 23.02 4.30 -15.26
N GLU A 355 22.79 3.58 -16.38
CA GLU A 355 22.83 4.15 -17.73
C GLU A 355 21.87 5.33 -17.88
N VAL A 356 20.62 5.19 -17.41
CA VAL A 356 19.63 6.26 -17.48
C VAL A 356 20.07 7.48 -16.68
N LEU A 357 20.61 7.29 -15.47
CA LEU A 357 21.08 8.39 -14.64
C LEU A 357 22.32 9.08 -15.23
N ASN A 358 23.25 8.34 -15.83
CA ASN A 358 24.39 8.91 -16.56
C ASN A 358 23.92 9.71 -17.79
N TYR A 359 22.97 9.21 -18.59
CA TYR A 359 22.37 9.99 -19.70
C TYR A 359 21.62 11.23 -19.22
N LEU A 360 21.02 11.17 -18.04
CA LEU A 360 20.42 12.35 -17.40
C LEU A 360 21.48 13.32 -16.87
N GLY A 361 22.75 12.94 -16.80
CA GLY A 361 23.84 13.72 -16.20
C GLY A 361 23.74 13.80 -14.69
N ALA A 362 22.94 12.92 -14.07
CA ALA A 362 22.85 12.78 -12.62
C ALA A 362 24.08 12.04 -12.05
N LEU A 363 24.64 11.13 -12.85
CA LEU A 363 25.91 10.44 -12.56
C LEU A 363 26.96 10.81 -13.61
N ASP A 364 28.22 10.82 -13.22
CA ASP A 364 29.37 10.88 -14.14
C ASP A 364 29.71 9.48 -14.71
N ASP A 365 30.76 9.39 -15.52
CA ASP A 365 31.19 8.14 -16.17
C ASP A 365 31.84 7.16 -15.19
N ASP A 366 32.32 7.66 -14.04
CA ASP A 366 32.85 6.86 -12.93
C ASP A 366 31.73 6.39 -11.98
N GLY A 367 30.48 6.83 -12.21
CA GLY A 367 29.31 6.46 -11.41
C GLY A 367 29.15 7.26 -10.12
N ASN A 368 29.81 8.39 -9.98
CA ASN A 368 29.66 9.32 -8.85
C ASN A 368 28.51 10.30 -9.11
N LEU A 369 27.91 10.78 -8.02
CA LEU A 369 26.82 11.75 -8.08
C LEU A 369 27.35 13.13 -8.51
N THR A 370 26.77 13.69 -9.57
CA THR A 370 27.10 15.05 -10.02
C THR A 370 26.37 16.10 -9.19
N PRO A 371 26.75 17.40 -9.25
CA PRO A 371 25.98 18.47 -8.62
C PRO A 371 24.52 18.55 -9.12
N LEU A 372 24.30 18.17 -10.39
CA LEU A 372 22.96 18.05 -10.96
C LEU A 372 22.21 16.87 -10.32
N GLY A 373 22.85 15.71 -10.20
CA GLY A 373 22.27 14.53 -9.56
C GLY A 373 21.93 14.76 -8.10
N GLU A 374 22.79 15.46 -7.37
CA GLU A 374 22.55 15.87 -5.99
C GLU A 374 21.29 16.72 -5.88
N THR A 375 21.18 17.76 -6.70
CA THR A 375 19.97 18.60 -6.76
C THR A 375 18.73 17.79 -7.16
N MET A 376 18.86 16.90 -8.15
CA MET A 376 17.75 16.04 -8.60
C MET A 376 17.24 15.11 -7.49
N SER A 377 18.14 14.61 -6.63
CA SER A 377 17.80 13.68 -5.55
C SER A 377 16.95 14.31 -4.44
N GLU A 378 16.94 15.64 -4.32
CA GLU A 378 16.11 16.35 -3.34
C GLU A 378 14.63 16.38 -3.75
N PHE A 379 14.34 16.27 -5.04
CA PHE A 379 12.97 16.28 -5.54
C PHE A 379 12.28 14.92 -5.35
N PRO A 380 11.02 14.88 -4.91
CA PRO A 380 10.24 13.65 -4.79
C PRO A 380 9.76 13.07 -6.12
N LEU A 381 10.44 13.32 -7.24
CA LEU A 381 9.97 13.01 -8.59
C LEU A 381 10.87 12.01 -9.29
N ASP A 382 10.37 11.41 -10.37
CA ASP A 382 11.19 10.57 -11.22
C ASP A 382 12.38 11.36 -11.78
N PRO A 383 13.57 10.73 -11.94
CA PRO A 383 14.78 11.44 -12.36
C PRO A 383 14.63 12.28 -13.63
N GLN A 384 13.81 11.83 -14.58
CA GLN A 384 13.53 12.59 -15.81
C GLN A 384 12.78 13.90 -15.53
N MET A 385 11.75 13.86 -14.67
CA MET A 385 10.97 15.03 -14.27
C MET A 385 11.80 15.95 -13.36
N SER A 386 12.57 15.39 -12.43
CA SER A 386 13.50 16.17 -11.59
C SER A 386 14.51 16.93 -12.45
N LYS A 387 15.10 16.29 -13.46
CA LYS A 387 16.00 16.98 -14.41
C LYS A 387 15.30 18.11 -15.15
N MET A 388 14.07 17.88 -15.61
CA MET A 388 13.28 18.88 -16.34
C MET A 388 13.07 20.15 -15.50
N LEU A 389 12.71 19.99 -14.22
CA LEU A 389 12.55 21.09 -13.27
C LEU A 389 13.86 21.81 -12.93
N VAL A 390 14.94 21.06 -12.70
CA VAL A 390 16.24 21.67 -12.35
C VAL A 390 16.83 22.47 -13.52
N ILE A 391 16.55 22.05 -14.76
CA ILE A 391 17.08 22.70 -15.97
C ILE A 391 16.18 23.82 -16.49
N SER A 392 14.88 23.83 -16.16
CA SER A 392 13.93 24.83 -16.68
C SER A 392 14.32 26.31 -16.48
N PRO A 393 15.06 26.72 -15.41
CA PRO A 393 15.50 28.11 -15.28
C PRO A 393 16.43 28.54 -16.43
N LYS A 394 17.21 27.62 -17.01
CA LYS A 394 18.09 27.91 -18.16
C LYS A 394 17.31 28.25 -19.44
N TYR A 395 16.04 27.82 -19.51
CA TYR A 395 15.14 28.05 -20.64
C TYR A 395 14.08 29.12 -20.34
N ASN A 396 14.12 29.76 -19.17
CA ASN A 396 13.14 30.74 -18.72
C ASN A 396 11.68 30.24 -18.74
N CYS A 397 11.46 28.93 -18.51
CA CYS A 397 10.12 28.31 -18.56
C CYS A 397 9.78 27.54 -17.27
N SER A 398 10.30 27.98 -16.12
CA SER A 398 10.15 27.26 -14.86
C SER A 398 8.71 27.16 -14.38
N ASN A 399 7.87 28.18 -14.60
CA ASN A 399 6.48 28.15 -14.15
C ASN A 399 5.65 27.15 -14.97
N GLU A 400 5.89 27.09 -16.27
CA GLU A 400 5.26 26.18 -17.21
C GLU A 400 5.67 24.74 -16.92
N ILE A 401 6.98 24.50 -16.74
CA ILE A 401 7.52 23.18 -16.43
C ILE A 401 7.10 22.70 -15.04
N LEU A 402 7.01 23.60 -14.05
CA LEU A 402 6.44 23.29 -12.74
C LEU A 402 4.98 22.83 -12.87
N SER A 403 4.17 23.57 -13.63
CA SER A 403 2.77 23.24 -13.87
C SER A 403 2.61 21.89 -14.60
N ILE A 404 3.41 21.65 -15.65
CA ILE A 404 3.43 20.38 -16.38
C ILE A 404 3.85 19.23 -15.47
N SER A 405 4.91 19.42 -14.67
CA SER A 405 5.41 18.39 -13.77
C SER A 405 4.39 18.06 -12.68
N ALA A 406 3.68 19.07 -12.15
CA ALA A 406 2.61 18.87 -11.18
C ALA A 406 1.48 18.02 -11.80
N MET A 407 1.01 18.38 -13.00
CA MET A 407 -0.04 17.63 -13.71
C MET A 407 0.36 16.18 -14.01
N LEU A 408 1.61 15.95 -14.43
CA LEU A 408 2.13 14.59 -14.70
C LEU A 408 2.32 13.76 -13.43
N SER A 409 2.53 14.40 -12.28
CA SER A 409 2.72 13.71 -10.99
C SER A 409 1.43 13.40 -10.23
N GLU A 410 0.31 14.02 -10.62
CA GLU A 410 -1.03 13.75 -10.07
C GLU A 410 -1.85 12.76 -10.89
N LEU A 411 -1.33 12.32 -12.05
CA LEU A 411 -1.80 11.14 -12.79
C LEU A 411 -1.18 9.87 -12.21
#